data_AF-A0A1M6RQP3-F1
#
_entry.id   AF-A0A1M6RQP3-F1
#
_cell.length_a   1.000
_cell.length_b   1.000
_cell.length_c   1.000
_cell.angle_alpha   90.00
_cell.angle_beta   90.00
_cell.angle_gamma   90.00
#
_symmetry.space_group_name_H-M   'P 1'
#
loop_
_entity.id
_entity.type
_entity.pdbx_description
1 polymer ?
#
loop_
_entity_poly.entity_id
_entity_poly.type
_entity_poly.pdbx_seq_one_letter_code
_entity_poly.pdbx_strand_id
1 'polypeptide(L)'
;MAKKTTNTPTSNLSADKAKAVEAAIAQIEKNYGKGSIMALGQQPVEDIPVIPTGCIQLDMALGVGGFPRGRIIEIYGPESSGKTTLTLHAIAEAQKLGGVAAFIDAEHAFDAVYARKLGVDIESLLVSQPDTGEQALDIAETLVRSGAIDIIVIDSVAALVPQAEINGEMGDNHVGLQARLMSQALRKLTGILSKSNTCMLFINQLRMKIGVMFGNPETTTGGNALKFYATQRIDIRRIAAIKDGEEVIGNRTRVKVVKNKVAAPFTQCEFDILYGCGISREASILDLATELDIIQKSGSWFSYNNERIGQGRENTRLFLKDNVDLCNEIEQKIRESMKDVELFKLNEGDAIEADDGDEVSVSEDA
;
A
#
# COMPACT_ATOMS: atom_id res chain seq x y z
N MET A 1 -32.70 -12.18 24.98
CA MET A 1 -31.84 -11.00 25.22
C MET A 1 -30.76 -11.39 26.22
N ALA A 2 -29.59 -11.80 25.75
CA ALA A 2 -28.44 -12.07 26.62
C ALA A 2 -27.67 -10.75 26.83
N LYS A 3 -27.47 -10.34 28.08
CA LYS A 3 -26.61 -9.21 28.45
C LYS A 3 -25.19 -9.50 27.96
N LYS A 4 -24.68 -8.73 26.99
CA LYS A 4 -23.24 -8.67 26.71
C LYS A 4 -22.55 -8.11 27.96
N THR A 5 -21.80 -8.94 28.66
CA THR A 5 -20.90 -8.55 29.73
C THR A 5 -19.79 -7.67 29.15
N THR A 6 -19.80 -6.38 29.46
CA THR A 6 -18.69 -5.47 29.16
C THR A 6 -17.51 -5.84 30.04
N ASN A 7 -16.55 -6.60 29.50
CA ASN A 7 -15.29 -6.89 30.17
C ASN A 7 -14.56 -5.57 30.42
N THR A 8 -14.49 -5.17 31.68
CA THR A 8 -13.71 -4.02 32.12
C THR A 8 -12.30 -4.53 32.39
N PRO A 9 -11.22 -3.86 31.95
CA PRO A 9 -9.84 -4.35 32.10
C PRO A 9 -9.42 -4.60 33.57
N THR A 10 -10.19 -4.10 34.53
CA THR A 10 -9.99 -4.26 35.97
C THR A 10 -10.77 -5.45 36.59
N SER A 11 -11.56 -6.20 35.81
CA SER A 11 -12.49 -7.21 36.34
C SER A 11 -11.83 -8.39 37.07
N ASN A 12 -10.55 -8.65 36.81
CA ASN A 12 -9.77 -9.74 37.43
C ASN A 12 -8.70 -9.24 38.42
N LEU A 13 -8.71 -7.95 38.78
CA LEU A 13 -7.74 -7.35 39.70
C LEU A 13 -8.27 -7.33 41.14
N SER A 14 -7.37 -7.38 42.13
CA SER A 14 -7.73 -7.06 43.51
C SER A 14 -8.21 -5.61 43.62
N ALA A 15 -9.11 -5.32 44.57
CA ALA A 15 -9.75 -4.00 44.69
C ALA A 15 -8.75 -2.83 44.78
N ASP A 16 -7.65 -3.01 45.51
CA ASP A 16 -6.59 -2.00 45.63
C ASP A 16 -5.83 -1.78 44.30
N LYS A 17 -5.59 -2.85 43.54
CA LYS A 17 -4.96 -2.76 42.21
C LYS A 17 -5.91 -2.10 41.20
N ALA A 18 -7.19 -2.42 41.23
CA ALA A 18 -8.19 -1.80 40.36
C ALA A 18 -8.27 -0.29 40.60
N LYS A 19 -8.32 0.14 41.87
CA LYS A 19 -8.36 1.56 42.25
C LYS A 19 -7.08 2.32 41.85
N ALA A 20 -5.92 1.70 42.00
CA ALA A 20 -4.65 2.28 41.57
C ALA A 20 -4.58 2.45 40.04
N VAL A 21 -5.07 1.46 39.29
CA VAL A 21 -5.14 1.50 37.82
C VAL A 21 -6.12 2.59 37.35
N GLU A 22 -7.30 2.71 37.96
CA GLU A 22 -8.27 3.76 37.64
C GLU A 22 -7.71 5.17 37.93
N ALA A 23 -7.03 5.35 39.05
CA ALA A 23 -6.37 6.62 39.38
C ALA A 23 -5.27 6.97 38.36
N ALA A 24 -4.48 5.98 37.93
CA ALA A 24 -3.47 6.17 36.90
C ALA A 24 -4.10 6.53 35.54
N ILE A 25 -5.18 5.83 35.13
CA ILE A 25 -5.93 6.14 33.90
C ILE A 25 -6.46 7.57 33.94
N ALA A 26 -7.13 7.98 35.04
CA ALA A 26 -7.68 9.32 35.18
C ALA A 26 -6.59 10.41 35.15
N GLN A 27 -5.42 10.12 35.75
CA GLN A 27 -4.27 11.02 35.71
C GLN A 27 -3.69 11.15 34.30
N ILE A 28 -3.62 10.04 33.55
CA ILE A 28 -3.17 10.02 32.17
C ILE A 28 -4.13 10.82 31.28
N GLU A 29 -5.45 10.58 31.37
CA GLU A 29 -6.45 11.34 30.60
C GLU A 29 -6.45 12.84 30.94
N LYS A 30 -6.23 13.19 32.21
CA LYS A 30 -6.11 14.60 32.64
C LYS A 30 -4.89 15.29 32.02
N ASN A 31 -3.77 14.57 31.93
CA ASN A 31 -2.50 15.13 31.45
C ASN A 31 -2.40 15.13 29.91
N TYR A 32 -3.00 14.14 29.24
CA TYR A 32 -2.78 13.89 27.81
C TYR A 32 -4.07 13.92 26.96
N GLY A 33 -5.22 14.15 27.58
CA GLY A 33 -6.53 14.25 26.91
C GLY A 33 -7.33 12.95 26.95
N LYS A 34 -8.65 13.05 26.76
CA LYS A 34 -9.53 11.88 26.67
C LYS A 34 -9.11 10.98 25.52
N GLY A 35 -9.07 9.66 25.77
CA GLY A 35 -8.68 8.67 24.76
C GLY A 35 -7.16 8.43 24.64
N SER A 36 -6.34 9.07 25.47
CA SER A 36 -4.88 8.81 25.52
C SER A 36 -4.53 7.42 26.05
N ILE A 37 -5.46 6.77 26.77
CA ILE A 37 -5.36 5.40 27.26
C ILE A 37 -6.77 4.80 27.28
N MET A 38 -6.96 3.63 26.66
CA MET A 38 -8.25 2.96 26.58
C MET A 38 -8.07 1.44 26.65
N ALA A 39 -9.08 0.73 27.13
CA ALA A 39 -9.08 -0.72 27.14
C ALA A 39 -9.36 -1.25 25.72
N LEU A 40 -8.44 -2.02 25.15
CA LEU A 40 -8.54 -2.52 23.77
C LEU A 40 -9.85 -3.29 23.50
N GLY A 41 -10.34 -4.06 24.48
CA GLY A 41 -11.57 -4.84 24.36
C GLY A 41 -12.88 -4.06 24.53
N GLN A 42 -12.81 -2.75 24.77
CA GLN A 42 -14.00 -1.89 24.86
C GLN A 42 -14.30 -1.15 23.56
N GLN A 43 -13.39 -1.16 22.58
CA GLN A 43 -13.73 -0.77 21.22
C GLN A 43 -14.51 -1.92 20.56
N PRO A 44 -15.54 -1.61 19.74
CA PRO A 44 -15.95 -2.56 18.70
C PRO A 44 -14.69 -3.00 17.94
N VAL A 45 -14.65 -4.23 17.45
CA VAL A 45 -13.69 -4.58 16.38
C VAL A 45 -14.09 -3.69 15.20
N GLU A 46 -13.50 -2.50 15.11
CA GLU A 46 -13.76 -1.58 14.00
C GLU A 46 -12.97 -2.11 12.80
N ASP A 47 -13.68 -2.30 11.69
CA ASP A 47 -13.05 -2.56 10.40
C ASP A 47 -12.05 -1.43 10.14
N ILE A 48 -10.81 -1.80 9.85
CA ILE A 48 -9.75 -0.83 9.56
C ILE A 48 -10.19 -0.05 8.32
N PRO A 49 -10.37 1.28 8.41
CA PRO A 49 -10.84 2.04 7.25
C PRO A 49 -9.75 2.02 6.17
N VAL A 50 -10.12 1.67 4.95
CA VAL A 50 -9.19 1.49 3.82
C VAL A 50 -9.53 2.40 2.64
N ILE A 51 -8.55 2.62 1.77
CA ILE A 51 -8.70 3.17 0.42
C ILE A 51 -8.46 2.02 -0.56
N PRO A 52 -9.42 1.66 -1.44
CA PRO A 52 -9.20 0.63 -2.46
C PRO A 52 -7.99 0.95 -3.32
N THR A 53 -7.26 -0.07 -3.75
CA THR A 53 -6.06 0.12 -4.59
C THR A 53 -6.37 0.41 -6.06
N GLY A 54 -7.63 0.23 -6.46
CA GLY A 54 -8.06 0.21 -7.87
C GLY A 54 -7.77 -1.14 -8.56
N CYS A 55 -7.31 -2.15 -7.81
CA CYS A 55 -7.10 -3.50 -8.27
C CYS A 55 -7.71 -4.50 -7.29
N ILE A 56 -8.82 -5.13 -7.67
CA ILE A 56 -9.53 -6.09 -6.79
C ILE A 56 -8.64 -7.24 -6.32
N GLN A 57 -7.72 -7.72 -7.17
CA GLN A 57 -6.77 -8.77 -6.83
C GLN A 57 -5.77 -8.33 -5.75
N LEU A 58 -5.34 -7.06 -5.79
CA LEU A 58 -4.46 -6.51 -4.77
C LEU A 58 -5.22 -6.22 -3.48
N ASP A 59 -6.44 -5.68 -3.56
CA ASP A 59 -7.32 -5.47 -2.40
C ASP A 59 -7.51 -6.76 -1.61
N MET A 60 -7.69 -7.88 -2.34
CA MET A 60 -7.71 -9.23 -1.78
C MET A 60 -6.39 -9.62 -1.13
N ALA A 61 -5.28 -9.49 -1.85
CA ALA A 61 -3.97 -9.87 -1.32
C ALA A 61 -3.62 -9.08 -0.06
N LEU A 62 -4.04 -7.82 0.06
CA LEU A 62 -3.84 -6.99 1.26
C LEU A 62 -4.67 -7.46 2.47
N GLY A 63 -5.72 -8.26 2.25
CA GLY A 63 -6.56 -8.92 3.26
C GLY A 63 -7.55 -8.01 3.99
N VAL A 64 -7.35 -6.69 3.93
CA VAL A 64 -8.27 -5.68 4.48
C VAL A 64 -9.05 -4.93 3.39
N GLY A 65 -8.89 -5.32 2.12
CA GLY A 65 -9.63 -4.72 1.01
C GLY A 65 -9.05 -3.40 0.46
N GLY A 66 -7.83 -3.02 0.85
CA GLY A 66 -7.15 -1.82 0.35
C GLY A 66 -6.02 -1.33 1.24
N PHE A 67 -5.60 -0.08 1.03
CA PHE A 67 -4.58 0.58 1.84
C PHE A 67 -5.19 1.17 3.13
N PRO A 68 -4.68 0.81 4.32
CA PRO A 68 -5.23 1.29 5.58
C PRO A 68 -4.98 2.78 5.78
N ARG A 69 -6.04 3.52 6.11
CA ARG A 69 -5.99 4.94 6.44
C ARG A 69 -5.20 5.19 7.72
N GLY A 70 -4.58 6.36 7.80
CA GLY A 70 -3.73 6.77 8.93
C GLY A 70 -2.41 6.01 9.04
N ARG A 71 -1.99 5.31 7.98
CA ARG A 71 -0.79 4.48 7.94
C ARG A 71 0.13 4.87 6.80
N ILE A 72 1.37 4.40 6.92
CA ILE A 72 2.41 4.52 5.91
C ILE A 72 2.46 3.21 5.11
N ILE A 73 2.47 3.33 3.78
CA ILE A 73 2.61 2.24 2.82
C ILE A 73 3.85 2.51 1.98
N GLU A 74 4.68 1.50 1.74
CA GLU A 74 5.80 1.58 0.79
C GLU A 74 5.49 0.70 -0.43
N ILE A 75 5.56 1.28 -1.62
CA ILE A 75 5.47 0.57 -2.90
C ILE A 75 6.81 0.69 -3.59
N TYR A 76 7.49 -0.43 -3.80
CA TYR A 76 8.83 -0.45 -4.37
C TYR A 76 8.98 -1.53 -5.43
N GLY A 77 9.98 -1.37 -6.30
CA GLY A 77 10.23 -2.29 -7.40
C GLY A 77 11.06 -1.68 -8.52
N PRO A 78 11.36 -2.46 -9.56
CA PRO A 78 12.12 -2.00 -10.71
C PRO A 78 11.51 -0.79 -11.41
N GLU A 79 12.28 -0.10 -12.23
CA GLU A 79 11.76 0.91 -13.15
C GLU A 79 10.69 0.30 -14.07
N SER A 80 9.70 1.11 -14.46
CA SER A 80 8.59 0.68 -15.33
C SER A 80 7.78 -0.52 -14.81
N SER A 81 7.87 -0.86 -13.52
CA SER A 81 7.08 -1.95 -12.93
C SER A 81 5.63 -1.60 -12.64
N GLY A 82 5.26 -0.32 -12.73
CA GLY A 82 3.89 0.15 -12.50
C GLY A 82 3.64 0.81 -11.14
N LYS A 83 4.70 1.17 -10.38
CA LYS A 83 4.59 1.84 -9.07
C LYS A 83 3.68 3.08 -9.12
N THR A 84 4.03 4.05 -9.96
CA THR A 84 3.28 5.30 -10.13
C THR A 84 1.86 5.02 -10.64
N THR A 85 1.70 4.13 -11.63
CA THR A 85 0.37 3.69 -12.11
C THR A 85 -0.52 3.19 -10.97
N LEU A 86 0.00 2.30 -10.11
CA LEU A 86 -0.75 1.77 -8.97
C LEU A 86 -1.14 2.88 -7.98
N THR A 87 -0.24 3.82 -7.68
CA THR A 87 -0.57 4.94 -6.80
C THR A 87 -1.60 5.91 -7.40
N LEU A 88 -1.58 6.12 -8.72
CA LEU A 88 -2.58 6.94 -9.40
C LEU A 88 -3.96 6.29 -9.36
N HIS A 89 -4.05 4.96 -9.48
CA HIS A 89 -5.30 4.25 -9.26
C HIS A 89 -5.81 4.40 -7.82
N ALA A 90 -4.93 4.30 -6.81
CA ALA A 90 -5.32 4.52 -5.43
C ALA A 90 -5.79 5.96 -5.16
N ILE A 91 -5.18 6.96 -5.82
CA ILE A 91 -5.65 8.35 -5.80
C ILE A 91 -7.04 8.45 -6.43
N ALA A 92 -7.25 7.86 -7.60
CA ALA A 92 -8.55 7.88 -8.28
C ALA A 92 -9.65 7.25 -7.40
N GLU A 93 -9.37 6.13 -6.73
CA GLU A 93 -10.30 5.51 -5.77
C GLU A 93 -10.56 6.40 -4.55
N ALA A 94 -9.54 7.05 -3.99
CA ALA A 94 -9.74 8.00 -2.89
C ALA A 94 -10.65 9.17 -3.29
N GLN A 95 -10.44 9.73 -4.50
CA GLN A 95 -11.26 10.82 -5.02
C GLN A 95 -12.71 10.38 -5.31
N LYS A 96 -12.92 9.16 -5.84
CA LYS A 96 -14.26 8.58 -6.03
C LYS A 96 -15.03 8.43 -4.71
N LEU A 97 -14.32 8.20 -3.61
CA LEU A 97 -14.88 8.17 -2.26
C LEU A 97 -15.11 9.57 -1.66
N GLY A 98 -14.91 10.64 -2.44
CA GLY A 98 -15.04 12.03 -2.01
C GLY A 98 -13.86 12.57 -1.22
N GLY A 99 -12.74 11.83 -1.19
CA GLY A 99 -11.54 12.23 -0.46
C GLY A 99 -10.63 13.18 -1.24
N VAL A 100 -9.77 13.90 -0.52
CA VAL A 100 -8.78 14.81 -1.10
C VAL A 100 -7.42 14.11 -1.22
N ALA A 101 -6.81 14.23 -2.41
CA ALA A 101 -5.53 13.62 -2.72
C ALA A 101 -4.43 14.65 -2.90
N ALA A 102 -3.22 14.29 -2.49
CA ALA A 102 -2.00 15.05 -2.75
C ALA A 102 -0.90 14.17 -3.37
N PHE A 103 -0.13 14.75 -4.28
CA PHE A 103 0.99 14.10 -4.95
C PHE A 103 2.25 14.98 -4.84
N ILE A 104 3.28 14.45 -4.19
CA ILE A 104 4.59 15.09 -4.06
C ILE A 104 5.50 14.47 -5.11
N ASP A 105 5.66 15.18 -6.23
CA ASP A 105 6.46 14.78 -7.39
C ASP A 105 7.91 15.26 -7.21
N ALA A 106 8.69 14.51 -6.44
CA ALA A 106 10.13 14.75 -6.27
C ALA A 106 10.95 14.30 -7.49
N GLU A 107 10.42 13.40 -8.34
CA GLU A 107 11.07 13.01 -9.60
C GLU A 107 10.85 14.01 -10.75
N HIS A 108 9.99 15.02 -10.57
CA HIS A 108 9.58 15.97 -11.61
C HIS A 108 9.08 15.29 -12.90
N ALA A 109 8.41 14.14 -12.74
CA ALA A 109 8.02 13.25 -13.83
C ALA A 109 6.50 13.02 -13.91
N PHE A 110 5.71 13.79 -13.16
CA PHE A 110 4.26 13.63 -13.13
C PHE A 110 3.59 13.95 -14.49
N ASP A 111 2.88 12.97 -15.06
CA ASP A 111 2.08 13.13 -16.28
C ASP A 111 0.59 13.28 -15.96
N ALA A 112 0.11 14.53 -16.01
CA ALA A 112 -1.30 14.86 -15.78
C ALA A 112 -2.26 14.27 -16.82
N VAL A 113 -1.83 14.08 -18.07
CA VAL A 113 -2.65 13.50 -19.13
C VAL A 113 -2.86 12.01 -18.87
N TYR A 114 -1.78 11.31 -18.50
CA TYR A 114 -1.87 9.90 -18.12
C TYR A 114 -2.70 9.71 -16.85
N ALA A 115 -2.45 10.50 -15.79
CA ALA A 115 -3.23 10.44 -14.56
C ALA A 115 -4.73 10.63 -14.80
N ARG A 116 -5.12 11.58 -15.67
CA ARG A 116 -6.53 11.79 -16.05
C ARG A 116 -7.13 10.55 -16.72
N LYS A 117 -6.39 9.87 -17.60
CA LYS A 117 -6.85 8.62 -18.24
C LYS A 117 -7.07 7.49 -17.23
N LEU A 118 -6.34 7.50 -16.11
CA LEU A 118 -6.51 6.54 -15.02
C LEU A 118 -7.69 6.89 -14.10
N GLY A 119 -8.44 7.96 -14.38
CA GLY A 119 -9.59 8.39 -13.60
C GLY A 119 -9.25 9.31 -12.43
N VAL A 120 -8.04 9.86 -12.38
CA VAL A 120 -7.68 10.89 -11.42
C VAL A 120 -8.36 12.21 -11.82
N ASP A 121 -9.06 12.82 -10.88
CA ASP A 121 -9.55 14.19 -11.03
C ASP A 121 -8.38 15.16 -10.83
N ILE A 122 -7.84 15.64 -11.95
CA ILE A 122 -6.68 16.55 -11.96
C ILE A 122 -7.05 17.93 -11.40
N GLU A 123 -8.32 18.34 -11.44
CA GLU A 123 -8.71 19.67 -10.98
C GLU A 123 -8.69 19.78 -9.45
N SER A 124 -8.96 18.66 -8.76
CA SER A 124 -8.91 18.57 -7.29
C SER A 124 -7.62 17.97 -6.73
N LEU A 125 -6.72 17.43 -7.57
CA LEU A 125 -5.45 16.87 -7.11
C LEU A 125 -4.46 17.97 -6.72
N LEU A 126 -4.00 17.94 -5.47
CA LEU A 126 -2.92 18.82 -5.03
C LEU A 126 -1.57 18.25 -5.49
N VAL A 127 -0.83 18.98 -6.32
CA VAL A 127 0.50 18.56 -6.79
C VAL A 127 1.56 19.52 -6.26
N SER A 128 2.66 18.98 -5.74
CA SER A 128 3.84 19.74 -5.33
C SER A 128 5.08 19.17 -5.97
N GLN A 129 5.92 20.05 -6.52
CA GLN A 129 7.24 19.73 -7.07
C GLN A 129 8.31 20.41 -6.21
N PRO A 130 8.76 19.76 -5.13
CA PRO A 130 9.72 20.34 -4.20
C PRO A 130 11.14 20.32 -4.77
N ASP A 131 11.94 21.30 -4.38
CA ASP A 131 13.36 21.41 -4.69
C ASP A 131 14.21 20.47 -3.81
N THR A 132 13.77 20.17 -2.58
CA THR A 132 14.55 19.36 -1.61
C THR A 132 13.71 18.32 -0.88
N GLY A 133 14.40 17.30 -0.34
CA GLY A 133 13.78 16.26 0.48
C GLY A 133 13.15 16.81 1.77
N GLU A 134 13.80 17.78 2.43
CA GLU A 134 13.23 18.45 3.60
C GLU A 134 11.93 19.17 3.24
N GLN A 135 11.93 19.96 2.16
CA GLN A 135 10.76 20.70 1.70
C GLN A 135 9.61 19.75 1.35
N ALA A 136 9.89 18.66 0.63
CA ALA A 136 8.91 17.64 0.29
C ALA A 136 8.20 17.07 1.54
N LEU A 137 8.99 16.73 2.56
CA LEU A 137 8.48 16.13 3.81
C LEU A 137 7.76 17.15 4.70
N ASP A 138 8.20 18.41 4.71
CA ASP A 138 7.52 19.49 5.44
C ASP A 138 6.18 19.87 4.80
N ILE A 139 6.10 19.87 3.45
CA ILE A 139 4.84 20.03 2.72
C ILE A 139 3.89 18.89 3.07
N ALA A 140 4.36 17.64 3.01
CA ALA A 140 3.58 16.48 3.40
C ALA A 140 3.09 16.57 4.86
N GLU A 141 3.95 16.97 5.80
CA GLU A 141 3.57 17.15 7.21
C GLU A 141 2.47 18.20 7.37
N THR A 142 2.60 19.34 6.69
CA THR A 142 1.63 20.44 6.74
C THR A 142 0.27 20.01 6.20
N LEU A 143 0.27 19.32 5.06
CA LEU A 143 -0.92 18.76 4.43
C LEU A 143 -1.63 17.77 5.34
N VAL A 144 -0.90 16.82 5.94
CA VAL A 144 -1.46 15.83 6.87
C VAL A 144 -2.03 16.51 8.13
N ARG A 145 -1.34 17.52 8.67
CA ARG A 145 -1.77 18.26 9.87
C ARG A 145 -3.04 19.07 9.66
N SER A 146 -3.37 19.45 8.42
CA SER A 146 -4.64 20.11 8.10
C SER A 146 -5.87 19.24 8.41
N GLY A 147 -5.70 17.92 8.44
CA GLY A 147 -6.80 16.96 8.63
C GLY A 147 -7.71 16.82 7.41
N ALA A 148 -7.42 17.50 6.30
CA ALA A 148 -8.26 17.53 5.10
C ALA A 148 -7.82 16.55 4.00
N ILE A 149 -6.65 15.90 4.14
CA ILE A 149 -6.07 15.02 3.13
C ILE A 149 -6.34 13.55 3.47
N ASP A 150 -6.92 12.82 2.53
CA ASP A 150 -7.23 11.40 2.66
C ASP A 150 -6.07 10.51 2.23
N ILE A 151 -5.37 10.92 1.16
CA ILE A 151 -4.26 10.18 0.57
C ILE A 151 -3.15 11.15 0.14
N ILE A 152 -1.90 10.80 0.44
CA ILE A 152 -0.73 11.51 -0.05
C ILE A 152 0.28 10.52 -0.63
N VAL A 153 0.77 10.80 -1.83
CA VAL A 153 1.80 10.01 -2.51
C VAL A 153 3.10 10.81 -2.57
N ILE A 154 4.23 10.18 -2.29
CA ILE A 154 5.57 10.74 -2.50
C ILE A 154 6.26 9.90 -3.58
N ASP A 155 6.50 10.52 -4.74
CA ASP A 155 7.18 9.93 -5.89
C ASP A 155 8.49 10.68 -6.18
N SER A 156 9.66 10.21 -5.74
CA SER A 156 9.91 8.99 -4.95
C SER A 156 10.89 9.25 -3.81
N VAL A 157 11.00 8.31 -2.88
CA VAL A 157 11.98 8.38 -1.77
C VAL A 157 13.40 8.59 -2.29
N ALA A 158 13.75 8.01 -3.43
CA ALA A 158 15.08 8.14 -4.00
C ALA A 158 15.40 9.59 -4.40
N ALA A 159 14.39 10.37 -4.77
CA ALA A 159 14.51 11.77 -5.17
C ALA A 159 14.38 12.76 -3.99
N LEU A 160 14.18 12.28 -2.76
CA LEU A 160 14.21 13.12 -1.56
C LEU A 160 15.66 13.48 -1.19
N VAL A 161 16.30 14.28 -2.02
CA VAL A 161 17.71 14.68 -1.85
C VAL A 161 17.80 15.79 -0.79
N PRO A 162 18.60 15.62 0.27
CA PRO A 162 18.76 16.65 1.29
C PRO A 162 19.34 17.96 0.74
N GLN A 163 18.93 19.10 1.29
CA GLN A 163 19.41 20.43 0.89
C GLN A 163 20.94 20.55 0.88
N ALA A 164 21.62 19.96 1.87
CA ALA A 164 23.08 20.01 1.96
C ALA A 164 23.76 19.26 0.80
N GLU A 165 23.15 18.18 0.30
CA GLU A 165 23.66 17.42 -0.84
C GLU A 165 23.43 18.18 -2.15
N ILE A 166 22.29 18.87 -2.29
CA ILE A 166 22.00 19.73 -3.45
C ILE A 166 22.95 20.93 -3.54
N ASN A 167 23.29 21.52 -2.39
CA ASN A 167 24.19 22.68 -2.33
C ASN A 167 25.67 22.30 -2.37
N GLY A 168 26.00 21.03 -2.17
CA GLY A 168 27.36 20.51 -2.20
C GLY A 168 27.89 20.35 -3.62
N GLU A 169 29.17 20.01 -3.72
CA GLU A 169 29.80 19.71 -5.01
C GLU A 169 29.66 18.22 -5.36
N MET A 170 29.66 17.92 -6.67
CA MET A 170 29.65 16.53 -7.13
C MET A 170 30.92 15.81 -6.62
N GLY A 171 30.71 14.78 -5.80
CA GLY A 171 31.81 14.02 -5.17
C GLY A 171 31.94 14.26 -3.67
N ASP A 172 31.20 15.20 -3.09
CA ASP A 172 31.16 15.40 -1.65
C ASP A 172 30.53 14.20 -0.93
N ASN A 173 31.16 13.78 0.17
CA ASN A 173 30.73 12.64 0.96
C ASN A 173 29.59 12.99 1.91
N HIS A 174 28.35 12.76 1.48
CA HIS A 174 27.13 12.95 2.28
C HIS A 174 26.57 11.63 2.82
N VAL A 175 27.40 10.85 3.53
CA VAL A 175 27.04 9.49 3.96
C VAL A 175 25.81 9.49 4.88
N GLY A 176 24.74 8.82 4.43
CA GLY A 176 23.55 8.53 5.24
C GLY A 176 22.65 9.73 5.55
N LEU A 177 22.85 10.88 4.90
CA LEU A 177 22.07 12.08 5.17
C LEU A 177 20.57 11.88 4.88
N GLN A 178 20.25 11.29 3.74
CA GLN A 178 18.87 10.94 3.37
C GLN A 178 18.22 9.95 4.35
N ALA A 179 18.96 8.95 4.84
CA ALA A 179 18.45 7.99 5.82
C ALA A 179 18.11 8.65 7.17
N ARG A 180 18.91 9.64 7.59
CA ARG A 180 18.65 10.43 8.81
C ARG A 180 17.41 11.33 8.63
N LEU A 181 17.30 12.00 7.48
CA LEU A 181 16.14 12.81 7.12
C LEU A 181 14.85 11.96 7.18
N MET A 182 14.84 10.82 6.50
CA MET A 182 13.70 9.89 6.52
C MET A 182 13.35 9.43 7.93
N SER A 183 14.35 9.06 8.74
CA SER A 183 14.14 8.63 10.12
C SER A 183 13.50 9.72 11.00
N GLN A 184 13.91 10.98 10.81
CA GLN A 184 13.35 12.11 11.53
C GLN A 184 11.92 12.42 11.08
N ALA A 185 11.67 12.46 9.78
CA ALA A 185 10.37 12.77 9.22
C ALA A 185 9.33 11.70 9.57
N LEU A 186 9.64 10.41 9.39
CA LEU A 186 8.71 9.32 9.68
C LEU A 186 8.33 9.28 11.17
N ARG A 187 9.26 9.61 12.08
CA ARG A 187 9.00 9.72 13.52
C ARG A 187 7.96 10.79 13.83
N LYS A 188 7.98 11.92 13.13
CA LYS A 188 6.98 12.99 13.28
C LYS A 188 5.66 12.61 12.63
N LEU A 189 5.70 12.13 11.38
CA LEU A 189 4.52 11.87 10.56
C LEU A 189 3.62 10.77 11.13
N THR A 190 4.20 9.68 11.65
CA THR A 190 3.43 8.50 12.11
C THR A 190 2.32 8.86 13.09
N GLY A 191 2.60 9.71 14.07
CA GLY A 191 1.61 10.12 15.06
C GLY A 191 0.53 11.06 14.50
N ILE A 192 0.84 11.83 13.47
CA ILE A 192 -0.09 12.79 12.85
C ILE A 192 -1.00 12.05 11.87
N LEU A 193 -0.44 11.15 11.05
CA LEU A 193 -1.19 10.30 10.11
C LEU A 193 -2.29 9.51 10.82
N SER A 194 -1.96 8.88 11.95
CA SER A 194 -2.94 8.10 12.73
C SER A 194 -4.10 8.95 13.27
N LYS A 195 -3.90 10.26 13.47
CA LYS A 195 -4.94 11.18 13.96
C LYS A 195 -5.76 11.79 12.82
N SER A 196 -5.13 12.03 11.67
CA SER A 196 -5.78 12.60 10.49
C SER A 196 -6.47 11.55 9.62
N ASN A 197 -6.23 10.25 9.85
CA ASN A 197 -6.65 9.16 8.97
C ASN A 197 -6.15 9.30 7.52
N THR A 198 -5.04 10.02 7.31
CA THR A 198 -4.40 10.15 6.00
C THR A 198 -3.60 8.90 5.67
N CYS A 199 -3.83 8.31 4.50
CA CYS A 199 -3.01 7.24 3.93
C CYS A 199 -1.78 7.84 3.25
N MET A 200 -0.57 7.45 3.66
CA MET A 200 0.68 7.98 3.08
C MET A 200 1.43 6.91 2.33
N LEU A 201 1.54 7.06 1.01
CA LEU A 201 2.23 6.15 0.11
C LEU A 201 3.59 6.71 -0.29
N PHE A 202 4.63 5.92 -0.07
CA PHE A 202 5.96 6.19 -0.58
C PHE A 202 6.24 5.29 -1.77
N ILE A 203 6.57 5.88 -2.91
CA ILE A 203 7.18 5.15 -4.01
C ILE A 203 8.67 5.06 -3.75
N ASN A 204 9.25 3.87 -3.96
CA ASN A 204 10.67 3.66 -3.79
C ASN A 204 11.27 2.84 -4.94
N GLN A 205 12.56 3.03 -5.15
CA GLN A 205 13.32 2.31 -6.17
C GLN A 205 14.16 1.21 -5.52
N LEU A 206 14.45 0.18 -6.30
CA LEU A 206 15.43 -0.83 -5.91
C LEU A 206 16.85 -0.35 -6.21
N ARG A 207 17.77 -0.71 -5.32
CA ARG A 207 19.23 -0.56 -5.45
C ARG A 207 19.88 -1.87 -5.03
N MET A 208 21.12 -2.10 -5.44
CA MET A 208 21.88 -3.27 -5.00
C MET A 208 22.86 -2.87 -3.90
N LYS A 209 22.88 -3.61 -2.79
CA LYS A 209 23.97 -3.53 -1.81
C LYS A 209 25.21 -4.21 -2.39
N ILE A 210 26.29 -3.45 -2.52
CA ILE A 210 27.60 -3.96 -2.94
C ILE A 210 28.17 -4.81 -1.79
N GLY A 211 28.77 -5.97 -2.12
CA GLY A 211 29.48 -6.81 -1.15
C GLY A 211 28.64 -7.93 -0.51
N VAL A 212 27.38 -8.09 -0.89
CA VAL A 212 26.54 -9.21 -0.44
C VAL A 212 26.89 -10.46 -1.26
N MET A 213 27.52 -11.46 -0.62
CA MET A 213 27.90 -12.73 -1.26
C MET A 213 26.83 -13.83 -1.16
N PHE A 214 25.86 -13.69 -0.25
CA PHE A 214 24.79 -14.64 0.00
C PHE A 214 23.46 -13.91 0.27
N GLY A 215 22.33 -14.45 -0.20
CA GLY A 215 21.01 -13.84 -0.07
C GLY A 215 20.64 -12.84 -1.17
N ASN A 216 19.56 -12.07 -0.96
CA ASN A 216 19.08 -11.06 -1.91
C ASN A 216 19.84 -9.73 -1.73
N PRO A 217 20.60 -9.25 -2.74
CA PRO A 217 21.33 -7.98 -2.64
C PRO A 217 20.43 -6.75 -2.79
N GLU A 218 19.15 -6.89 -3.15
CA GLU A 218 18.25 -5.78 -3.37
C GLU A 218 17.88 -5.05 -2.06
N THR A 219 17.95 -3.73 -2.08
CA THR A 219 17.49 -2.85 -1.00
C THR A 219 16.73 -1.66 -1.57
N THR A 220 15.96 -0.98 -0.71
CA THR A 220 15.30 0.29 -1.03
C THR A 220 16.12 1.48 -0.55
N THR A 221 15.90 2.65 -1.17
CA THR A 221 16.57 3.91 -0.84
C THR A 221 15.98 4.54 0.43
N GLY A 222 16.69 5.48 1.08
CA GLY A 222 16.21 6.17 2.28
C GLY A 222 16.48 5.45 3.62
N GLY A 223 17.34 4.43 3.61
CA GLY A 223 17.71 3.66 4.79
C GLY A 223 16.63 2.69 5.26
N ASN A 224 16.72 2.22 6.52
CA ASN A 224 15.82 1.19 7.03
C ASN A 224 14.54 1.75 7.69
N ALA A 225 14.48 3.05 8.00
CA ALA A 225 13.36 3.62 8.76
C ALA A 225 12.00 3.35 8.10
N LEU A 226 11.88 3.61 6.79
CA LEU A 226 10.62 3.37 6.06
C LEU A 226 10.18 1.91 6.15
N LYS A 227 11.11 0.96 6.11
CA LYS A 227 10.82 -0.48 6.25
C LYS A 227 10.14 -0.79 7.58
N PHE A 228 10.50 -0.13 8.67
CA PHE A 228 9.92 -0.33 10.00
C PHE A 228 8.58 0.39 10.18
N TYR A 229 8.51 1.65 9.75
CA TYR A 229 7.31 2.49 9.88
C TYR A 229 6.17 2.05 8.95
N ALA A 230 6.49 1.54 7.75
CA ALA A 230 5.49 1.02 6.83
C ALA A 230 4.63 -0.08 7.48
N THR A 231 3.32 0.09 7.39
CA THR A 231 2.31 -0.90 7.79
C THR A 231 2.19 -1.98 6.72
N GLN A 232 2.22 -1.58 5.45
CA GLN A 232 2.27 -2.48 4.30
C GLN A 232 3.47 -2.12 3.43
N ARG A 233 4.17 -3.15 2.94
CA ARG A 233 5.25 -3.01 1.95
C ARG A 233 4.95 -3.90 0.76
N ILE A 234 5.08 -3.33 -0.42
CA ILE A 234 4.56 -3.90 -1.66
C ILE A 234 5.70 -3.94 -2.67
N ASP A 235 6.10 -5.15 -3.07
CA ASP A 235 7.08 -5.38 -4.13
C ASP A 235 6.31 -5.59 -5.44
N ILE A 236 6.42 -4.64 -6.37
CA ILE A 236 5.74 -4.66 -7.66
C ILE A 236 6.75 -4.87 -8.80
N ARG A 237 6.51 -5.90 -9.63
CA ARG A 237 7.40 -6.29 -10.73
C ARG A 237 6.63 -6.59 -12.01
N ARG A 238 7.16 -6.13 -13.14
CA ARG A 238 6.78 -6.63 -14.46
C ARG A 238 7.29 -8.06 -14.62
N ILE A 239 6.42 -9.00 -14.95
CA ILE A 239 6.77 -10.42 -15.16
C ILE A 239 6.66 -10.87 -16.61
N ALA A 240 5.80 -10.25 -17.42
CA ALA A 240 5.71 -10.53 -18.85
C ALA A 240 5.18 -9.33 -19.64
N ALA A 241 5.41 -9.34 -20.96
CA ALA A 241 4.76 -8.42 -21.89
C ALA A 241 3.41 -8.99 -22.35
N ILE A 242 2.39 -8.14 -22.46
CA ILE A 242 1.10 -8.47 -23.06
C ILE A 242 1.15 -7.99 -24.51
N LYS A 243 0.81 -8.88 -25.45
CA LYS A 243 0.88 -8.60 -26.88
C LYS A 243 -0.47 -8.80 -27.56
N ASP A 244 -0.75 -7.95 -28.53
CA ASP A 244 -1.79 -8.14 -29.53
C ASP A 244 -1.11 -8.24 -30.91
N GLY A 245 -1.10 -9.45 -31.48
CA GLY A 245 -0.23 -9.77 -32.62
C GLY A 245 1.25 -9.53 -32.30
N GLU A 246 1.87 -8.59 -33.01
CA GLU A 246 3.28 -8.20 -32.81
C GLU A 246 3.45 -7.02 -31.85
N GLU A 247 2.38 -6.26 -31.58
CA GLU A 247 2.42 -5.04 -30.78
C GLU A 247 2.38 -5.37 -29.27
N VAL A 248 3.22 -4.69 -28.47
CA VAL A 248 3.20 -4.80 -27.01
C VAL A 248 2.23 -3.77 -26.45
N ILE A 249 1.07 -4.22 -25.99
CA ILE A 249 -0.02 -3.37 -25.51
C ILE A 249 -0.02 -3.15 -24.00
N GLY A 250 0.82 -3.87 -23.26
CA GLY A 250 0.90 -3.73 -21.81
C GLY A 250 1.85 -4.72 -21.14
N ASN A 251 1.74 -4.81 -19.82
CA ASN A 251 2.58 -5.62 -18.95
C ASN A 251 1.74 -6.46 -18.00
N ARG A 252 2.05 -7.76 -17.93
CA ARG A 252 1.62 -8.60 -16.81
C ARG A 252 2.50 -8.25 -15.63
N THR A 253 1.86 -7.89 -14.53
CA THR A 253 2.51 -7.34 -13.34
C THR A 253 2.19 -8.22 -12.15
N ARG A 254 3.21 -8.58 -11.38
CA ARG A 254 3.08 -9.31 -10.11
C ARG A 254 3.34 -8.35 -8.96
N VAL A 255 2.52 -8.46 -7.93
CA VAL A 255 2.68 -7.75 -6.67
C VAL A 255 2.80 -8.75 -5.53
N LYS A 256 3.79 -8.57 -4.66
CA LYS A 256 3.96 -9.34 -3.42
C LYS A 256 3.86 -8.41 -2.21
N VAL A 257 3.04 -8.78 -1.23
CA VAL A 257 2.88 -8.06 0.03
C VAL A 257 3.98 -8.51 0.99
N VAL A 258 5.18 -7.95 0.89
CA VAL A 258 6.34 -8.40 1.68
C VAL A 258 6.26 -8.01 3.17
N LYS A 259 5.35 -7.11 3.53
CA LYS A 259 5.03 -6.77 4.91
C LYS A 259 3.56 -6.38 5.02
N ASN A 260 2.89 -6.86 6.06
CA ASN A 260 1.53 -6.48 6.39
C ASN A 260 1.36 -6.53 7.92
N LYS A 261 0.98 -5.40 8.55
CA LYS A 261 0.69 -5.36 10.00
C LYS A 261 -0.81 -5.40 10.31
N VAL A 262 -1.67 -5.48 9.30
CA VAL A 262 -3.14 -5.41 9.45
C VAL A 262 -3.85 -6.65 8.90
N ALA A 263 -3.15 -7.50 8.15
CA ALA A 263 -3.61 -8.80 7.70
C ALA A 263 -2.40 -9.74 7.51
N ALA A 264 -2.64 -10.96 7.02
CA ALA A 264 -1.57 -11.89 6.68
C ALA A 264 -0.59 -11.27 5.65
N PRO A 265 0.72 -11.31 5.92
CA PRO A 265 1.74 -10.91 4.93
C PRO A 265 2.02 -12.04 3.94
N PHE A 266 2.85 -11.71 2.95
CA PHE A 266 3.43 -12.60 1.93
C PHE A 266 2.45 -13.19 0.92
N THR A 267 1.22 -12.69 0.90
CA THR A 267 0.31 -12.88 -0.23
C THR A 267 0.89 -12.25 -1.50
N GLN A 268 0.43 -12.74 -2.65
CA GLN A 268 0.78 -12.18 -3.95
C GLN A 268 -0.43 -12.20 -4.88
N CYS A 269 -0.41 -11.31 -5.86
CA CYS A 269 -1.40 -11.28 -6.92
C CYS A 269 -0.75 -10.87 -8.25
N GLU A 270 -1.45 -11.15 -9.34
CA GLU A 270 -1.03 -10.75 -10.67
C GLU A 270 -2.17 -10.07 -11.41
N PHE A 271 -1.87 -8.96 -12.09
CA PHE A 271 -2.83 -8.21 -12.88
C PHE A 271 -2.15 -7.60 -14.10
N ASP A 272 -2.97 -7.10 -15.02
CA ASP A 272 -2.51 -6.51 -16.27
C ASP A 272 -2.50 -4.99 -16.16
N ILE A 273 -1.38 -4.37 -16.54
CA ILE A 273 -1.27 -2.93 -16.75
C ILE A 273 -1.22 -2.69 -18.26
N LEU A 274 -2.28 -2.14 -18.83
CA LEU A 274 -2.37 -1.79 -20.25
C LEU A 274 -1.90 -0.36 -20.48
N TYR A 275 -1.11 -0.13 -21.52
CA TYR A 275 -0.59 1.20 -21.81
C TYR A 275 -1.72 2.18 -22.15
N GLY A 276 -1.67 3.36 -21.53
CA GLY A 276 -2.69 4.40 -21.68
C GLY A 276 -4.03 4.13 -20.97
N CYS A 277 -4.24 2.94 -20.40
CA CYS A 277 -5.45 2.60 -19.65
C CYS A 277 -5.18 2.32 -18.15
N GLY A 278 -3.95 1.89 -17.80
CA GLY A 278 -3.60 1.49 -16.45
C GLY A 278 -3.99 0.05 -16.13
N ILE A 279 -4.32 -0.21 -14.86
CA ILE A 279 -4.73 -1.53 -14.38
C ILE A 279 -6.06 -1.91 -15.04
N SER A 280 -6.06 -3.06 -15.71
CA SER A 280 -7.23 -3.57 -16.43
C SER A 280 -8.22 -4.24 -15.47
N ARG A 281 -9.23 -3.48 -15.02
CA ARG A 281 -10.30 -3.96 -14.12
C ARG A 281 -10.96 -5.23 -14.65
N GLU A 282 -11.32 -5.25 -15.93
CA GLU A 282 -12.04 -6.37 -16.53
C GLU A 282 -11.17 -7.63 -16.62
N ALA A 283 -9.86 -7.46 -16.84
CA ALA A 283 -8.94 -8.60 -16.83
C ALA A 283 -8.79 -9.18 -15.42
N SER A 284 -8.68 -8.32 -14.40
CA SER A 284 -8.62 -8.75 -13.00
C SER A 284 -9.90 -9.47 -12.56
N ILE A 285 -11.07 -8.98 -12.97
CA ILE A 285 -12.37 -9.63 -12.69
C ILE A 285 -12.44 -10.97 -13.41
N LEU A 286 -12.07 -11.05 -14.70
CA LEU A 286 -12.08 -12.28 -15.46
C LEU A 286 -11.17 -13.36 -14.85
N ASP A 287 -9.94 -12.99 -14.50
CA ASP A 287 -8.96 -13.90 -13.92
C ASP A 287 -9.48 -14.45 -12.57
N LEU A 288 -9.93 -13.58 -11.66
CA LEU A 288 -10.50 -13.99 -10.37
C LEU A 288 -11.78 -14.80 -10.50
N ALA A 289 -12.71 -14.39 -11.36
CA ALA A 289 -13.95 -15.12 -11.57
C ALA A 289 -13.70 -16.52 -12.15
N THR A 290 -12.63 -16.68 -12.94
CA THR A 290 -12.20 -18.00 -13.43
C THR A 290 -11.59 -18.83 -12.30
N GLU A 291 -10.75 -18.23 -11.44
CA GLU A 291 -10.17 -18.91 -10.27
C GLU A 291 -11.20 -19.35 -9.24
N LEU A 292 -12.30 -18.60 -9.09
CA LEU A 292 -13.40 -18.88 -8.17
C LEU A 292 -14.54 -19.70 -8.80
N ASP A 293 -14.34 -20.25 -10.00
CA ASP A 293 -15.35 -21.02 -10.76
C ASP A 293 -16.67 -20.27 -11.03
N ILE A 294 -16.69 -18.94 -10.92
CA ILE A 294 -17.84 -18.08 -11.27
C ILE A 294 -17.98 -17.99 -12.79
N ILE A 295 -16.85 -17.86 -13.50
CA ILE A 295 -16.77 -17.98 -14.96
C ILE A 295 -16.13 -19.32 -15.29
N GLN A 296 -16.81 -20.11 -16.12
CA GLN A 296 -16.37 -21.44 -16.52
C GLN A 296 -15.52 -21.35 -17.79
N LYS A 297 -14.33 -21.95 -17.77
CA LYS A 297 -13.43 -22.02 -18.92
C LYS A 297 -13.39 -23.42 -19.52
N SER A 298 -13.85 -23.56 -20.76
CA SER A 298 -13.82 -24.80 -21.54
C SER A 298 -12.93 -24.64 -22.78
N GLY A 299 -11.68 -25.11 -22.68
CA GLY A 299 -10.66 -24.88 -23.70
C GLY A 299 -10.34 -23.38 -23.84
N SER A 300 -10.66 -22.81 -24.99
CA SER A 300 -10.51 -21.35 -25.23
C SER A 300 -11.79 -20.55 -24.95
N TRP A 301 -12.92 -21.20 -24.64
CA TRP A 301 -14.20 -20.52 -24.41
C TRP A 301 -14.42 -20.20 -22.94
N PHE A 302 -14.92 -18.99 -22.66
CA PHE A 302 -15.38 -18.56 -21.36
C PHE A 302 -16.91 -18.48 -21.35
N SER A 303 -17.51 -18.97 -20.27
CA SER A 303 -18.96 -19.03 -20.10
C SER A 303 -19.38 -18.54 -18.73
N TYR A 304 -20.49 -17.82 -18.66
CA TYR A 304 -21.11 -17.35 -17.43
C TYR A 304 -22.57 -17.79 -17.41
N ASN A 305 -23.04 -18.39 -16.31
CA ASN A 305 -24.40 -18.96 -16.21
C ASN A 305 -24.78 -19.89 -17.40
N ASN A 306 -23.83 -20.69 -17.90
CA ASN A 306 -23.96 -21.56 -19.08
C ASN A 306 -24.11 -20.85 -20.44
N GLU A 307 -24.00 -19.52 -20.49
CA GLU A 307 -23.93 -18.76 -21.74
C GLU A 307 -22.47 -18.46 -22.12
N ARG A 308 -22.13 -18.59 -23.40
CA ARG A 308 -20.79 -18.26 -23.88
C ARG A 308 -20.62 -16.75 -23.98
N ILE A 309 -19.69 -16.20 -23.22
CA ILE A 309 -19.40 -14.76 -23.17
C ILE A 309 -18.22 -14.35 -24.06
N GLY A 310 -17.33 -15.29 -24.39
CA GLY A 310 -16.20 -14.99 -25.27
C GLY A 310 -15.30 -16.17 -25.59
N GLN A 311 -14.54 -16.05 -26.67
CA GLN A 311 -13.48 -16.99 -27.05
C GLN A 311 -12.12 -16.32 -26.93
N GLY A 312 -11.27 -16.83 -26.06
CA GLY A 312 -9.99 -16.25 -25.70
C GLY A 312 -10.12 -15.17 -24.63
N ARG A 313 -9.04 -14.95 -23.87
CA ARG A 313 -9.02 -14.05 -22.72
C ARG A 313 -9.29 -12.60 -23.15
N GLU A 314 -8.67 -12.14 -24.23
CA GLU A 314 -8.78 -10.75 -24.68
C GLU A 314 -10.18 -10.39 -25.19
N ASN A 315 -10.79 -11.24 -26.03
CA ASN A 315 -12.17 -11.02 -26.48
C ASN A 315 -13.16 -11.04 -25.32
N THR A 316 -12.95 -11.91 -24.33
CA THR A 316 -13.79 -11.97 -23.13
C THR A 316 -13.64 -10.71 -22.27
N ARG A 317 -12.41 -10.20 -22.13
CA ARG A 317 -12.13 -8.93 -21.45
C ARG A 317 -12.84 -7.76 -22.13
N LEU A 318 -12.75 -7.67 -23.46
CA LEU A 318 -13.46 -6.65 -24.25
C LEU A 318 -14.98 -6.77 -24.09
N PHE A 319 -15.52 -7.99 -24.12
CA PHE A 319 -16.94 -8.23 -23.87
C PHE A 319 -17.38 -7.72 -22.48
N LEU A 320 -16.61 -8.00 -21.42
CA LEU A 320 -16.89 -7.47 -20.07
C LEU A 320 -16.78 -5.95 -20.00
N LYS A 321 -15.85 -5.36 -20.76
CA LYS A 321 -15.68 -3.90 -20.84
C LYS A 321 -16.90 -3.23 -21.47
N ASP A 322 -17.46 -3.85 -22.50
CA ASP A 322 -18.65 -3.34 -23.20
C ASP A 322 -19.95 -3.61 -22.42
N ASN A 323 -19.95 -4.59 -21.50
CA ASN A 323 -21.09 -4.99 -20.68
C ASN A 323 -20.86 -4.67 -19.19
N VAL A 324 -20.88 -3.37 -18.86
CA VAL A 324 -20.56 -2.87 -17.51
C VAL A 324 -21.43 -3.46 -16.41
N ASP A 325 -22.73 -3.63 -16.65
CA ASP A 325 -23.67 -4.20 -15.65
C ASP A 325 -23.31 -5.65 -15.29
N LEU A 326 -23.00 -6.46 -16.30
CA LEU A 326 -22.55 -7.85 -16.11
C LEU A 326 -21.20 -7.90 -15.39
N CYS A 327 -20.27 -7.02 -15.77
CA CYS A 327 -18.97 -6.90 -15.12
C CYS A 327 -19.12 -6.56 -13.62
N ASN A 328 -20.02 -5.64 -13.28
CA ASN A 328 -20.36 -5.27 -11.91
C ASN A 328 -21.01 -6.43 -11.13
N GLU A 329 -21.95 -7.16 -11.76
CA GLU A 329 -22.59 -8.34 -11.15
C GLU A 329 -21.53 -9.40 -10.78
N ILE A 330 -20.62 -9.70 -11.71
CA ILE A 330 -19.55 -10.67 -11.48
C ILE A 330 -18.62 -10.17 -10.37
N GLU A 331 -18.22 -8.90 -10.39
CA GLU A 331 -17.39 -8.32 -9.34
C GLU A 331 -18.04 -8.46 -7.95
N GLN A 332 -19.35 -8.19 -7.86
CA GLN A 332 -20.09 -8.35 -6.62
C GLN A 332 -20.07 -9.81 -6.14
N LYS A 333 -20.29 -10.78 -7.02
CA LYS A 333 -20.20 -12.21 -6.68
C LYS A 333 -18.82 -12.59 -6.18
N ILE A 334 -17.75 -12.11 -6.83
CA ILE A 334 -16.39 -12.32 -6.34
C ILE A 334 -16.26 -11.78 -4.91
N ARG A 335 -16.67 -10.54 -4.65
CA ARG A 335 -16.60 -9.91 -3.31
C ARG A 335 -17.42 -10.64 -2.25
N GLU A 336 -18.55 -11.24 -2.62
CA GLU A 336 -19.38 -12.05 -1.73
C GLU A 336 -18.70 -13.39 -1.41
N SER A 337 -18.18 -14.10 -2.42
CA SER A 337 -17.43 -15.35 -2.23
C SER A 337 -16.18 -15.15 -1.37
N MET A 338 -15.56 -13.97 -1.40
CA MET A 338 -14.36 -13.66 -0.62
C MET A 338 -14.59 -13.55 0.89
N LYS A 339 -15.82 -13.32 1.38
CA LYS A 339 -16.06 -13.20 2.84
C LYS A 339 -15.71 -14.49 3.60
N ASP A 340 -15.64 -15.61 2.90
CA ASP A 340 -15.40 -16.96 3.45
C ASP A 340 -14.04 -17.58 3.00
N VAL A 341 -13.21 -16.87 2.24
CA VAL A 341 -11.96 -17.44 1.67
C VAL A 341 -10.76 -17.13 2.57
N GLU A 342 -10.18 -18.17 3.19
CA GLU A 342 -8.80 -18.12 3.70
C GLU A 342 -7.84 -17.84 2.53
N LEU A 343 -7.26 -16.64 2.52
CA LEU A 343 -6.33 -16.18 1.46
C LEU A 343 -5.16 -17.16 1.27
N PHE A 344 -4.75 -17.31 0.01
CA PHE A 344 -3.67 -18.19 -0.49
C PHE A 344 -2.48 -18.30 0.49
N LYS A 345 -2.29 -19.49 1.05
CA LYS A 345 -1.08 -19.87 1.79
C LYS A 345 0.06 -20.06 0.79
N LEU A 346 1.18 -19.37 1.02
CA LEU A 346 2.38 -19.61 0.23
C LEU A 346 2.85 -21.06 0.39
N ASN A 347 3.35 -21.64 -0.71
CA ASN A 347 4.19 -22.83 -0.63
C ASN A 347 5.47 -22.47 0.14
N GLU A 348 5.93 -23.35 1.04
CA GLU A 348 7.04 -23.15 1.98
C GLU A 348 8.42 -22.82 1.33
N GLY A 349 8.50 -22.65 0.01
CA GLY A 349 9.73 -22.33 -0.72
C GLY A 349 9.94 -20.85 -1.10
N ASP A 350 8.95 -19.97 -0.95
CA ASP A 350 9.02 -18.57 -1.42
C ASP A 350 9.09 -17.52 -0.29
N ALA A 351 9.31 -17.96 0.96
CA ALA A 351 9.57 -17.08 2.08
C ALA A 351 10.98 -16.50 1.97
N ILE A 352 11.07 -15.19 1.73
CA ILE A 352 12.34 -14.46 1.85
C ILE A 352 12.61 -14.34 3.35
N GLU A 353 13.65 -15.02 3.83
CA GLU A 353 14.14 -14.86 5.20
C GLU A 353 14.46 -13.38 5.44
N ALA A 354 13.75 -12.77 6.39
CA ALA A 354 14.12 -11.47 6.91
C ALA A 354 15.32 -11.70 7.84
N ASP A 355 16.52 -11.44 7.34
CA ASP A 355 17.75 -11.52 8.09
C ASP A 355 17.86 -10.32 9.05
N ASP A 356 17.49 -10.53 10.31
CA ASP A 356 17.81 -9.66 11.44
C ASP A 356 19.26 -9.96 11.87
N GLY A 357 20.23 -9.39 11.15
CA GLY A 357 21.65 -9.49 11.47
C GLY A 357 22.23 -8.14 11.89
N ASP A 358 22.41 -7.92 13.19
CA ASP A 358 23.41 -7.01 13.77
C ASP A 358 23.73 -7.47 15.21
N GLU A 359 24.49 -8.55 15.37
CA GLU A 359 25.30 -8.75 16.57
C GLU A 359 26.68 -8.15 16.31
N VAL A 360 26.92 -6.97 16.88
CA VAL A 360 28.23 -6.33 16.94
C VAL A 360 29.08 -7.12 17.94
N SER A 361 30.03 -7.90 17.44
CA SER A 361 31.09 -8.48 18.28
C SER A 361 32.05 -7.37 18.70
N VAL A 362 32.02 -7.03 19.99
CA VAL A 362 33.05 -6.20 20.62
C VAL A 362 34.27 -7.10 20.80
N SER A 363 35.32 -6.86 20.02
CA SER A 363 36.65 -7.41 20.27
C SER A 363 37.25 -6.69 21.47
N GLU A 364 37.35 -7.37 22.61
CA GLU A 364 38.24 -6.94 23.70
C GLU A 364 39.65 -7.46 23.42
N ASP A 365 40.58 -6.53 23.35
CA ASP A 365 42.02 -6.77 23.32
C ASP A 365 42.49 -7.47 24.61
N ALA A 366 43.25 -8.57 24.46
CA ALA A 366 44.34 -9.00 25.35
C ALA A 366 45.24 -10.03 24.66
#